data_AF-A0A945QNY2-F1
#
_entry.id   AF-A0A945QNY2-F1
#
_cell.length_a   1.000
_cell.length_b   1.000
_cell.length_c   1.000
_cell.angle_alpha   90.00
_cell.angle_beta   90.00
_cell.angle_gamma   90.00
#
_symmetry.space_group_name_H-M   'P 1'
#
loop_
_entity.id
_entity.type
_entity.pdbx_description
1 polymer ?
#
loop_
_entity_poly.entity_id
_entity_poly.type
_entity_poly.pdbx_seq_one_letter_code
_entity_poly.pdbx_strand_id
1 'polypeptide(L)'
;MPRTLLSYLLLFIFTSSYTLSQGVIQKKTLAVLEFDGTGVPDQTMQDVTDRFAKEYGSFKKDQFTIINRAQMRKTLQEQNLRVYGCSSFNCGIEAGKALDVDYIVIGSLIKNGPVYSLKSQLIDVKRSKTISRADYDNIIGDIISIMSKEVKKAAAYLASAKIEVEFVENKVEETQRKLIILPVEITLDQSFEQEKITSLMNEWIRGEVTFSKKAKLVDFEIEKKIMGKEEFKNGVMSNQVAKNIGLQNDVTHVITWTLRITKLESSFILNHFSIV
;
A
#
# COMPACT_ATOMS: atom_id res chain seq x y z
N MET A 1 74.09 4.83 16.42
CA MET A 1 72.83 4.80 15.63
C MET A 1 72.01 6.03 15.98
N PRO A 2 71.66 6.89 15.01
CA PRO A 2 71.24 8.26 15.31
C PRO A 2 69.77 8.31 15.72
N ARG A 3 69.49 9.01 16.83
CA ARG A 3 68.14 9.26 17.41
C ARG A 3 67.16 9.93 16.45
N THR A 4 67.63 10.48 15.34
CA THR A 4 66.83 11.13 14.30
C THR A 4 66.05 10.13 13.44
N LEU A 5 66.50 8.89 13.29
CA LEU A 5 65.79 7.86 12.49
C LEU A 5 64.51 7.35 13.19
N LEU A 6 64.50 7.32 14.52
CA LEU A 6 63.35 6.85 15.31
C LEU A 6 62.19 7.87 15.28
N SER A 7 62.50 9.16 15.15
CA SER A 7 61.51 10.23 15.07
C SER A 7 60.77 10.27 13.73
N TYR A 8 61.44 9.94 12.63
CA TYR A 8 60.79 9.82 11.30
C TYR A 8 59.96 8.54 11.17
N LEU A 9 60.36 7.45 11.86
CA LEU A 9 59.60 6.21 11.90
C LEU A 9 58.25 6.36 12.63
N LEU A 10 58.19 7.21 13.66
CA LEU A 10 56.94 7.52 14.40
C LEU A 10 56.01 8.49 13.65
N LEU A 11 56.56 9.35 12.78
CA LEU A 11 55.75 10.28 11.96
C LEU A 11 55.13 9.62 10.72
N PHE A 12 55.68 8.50 10.26
CA PHE A 12 55.11 7.71 9.15
C PHE A 12 53.92 6.83 9.58
N ILE A 13 53.76 6.55 10.88
CA ILE A 13 52.66 5.72 11.41
C ILE A 13 51.37 6.56 11.61
N PHE A 14 51.46 7.89 11.60
CA PHE A 14 50.29 8.77 11.79
C PHE A 14 49.55 9.18 10.50
N THR A 15 50.04 8.84 9.31
CA THR A 15 49.47 9.34 8.04
C THR A 15 48.66 8.33 7.22
N SER A 16 48.52 7.06 7.63
CA SER A 16 47.96 6.01 6.77
C SER A 16 46.53 5.52 7.07
N SER A 17 45.81 6.10 8.04
CA SER A 17 44.45 5.63 8.37
C SER A 17 43.37 6.64 7.98
N TYR A 18 43.33 7.04 6.71
CA TYR A 18 42.09 7.53 6.11
C TYR A 18 41.29 6.30 5.66
N THR A 19 40.59 5.66 6.61
CA THR A 19 39.57 4.66 6.27
C THR A 19 38.43 5.40 5.57
N LEU A 20 38.42 5.32 4.24
CA LEU A 20 37.31 5.75 3.41
C LEU A 20 36.09 4.90 3.80
N SER A 21 35.21 5.45 4.64
CA SER A 21 33.93 4.85 4.99
C SER A 21 33.07 4.76 3.73
N GLN A 22 33.21 3.67 2.98
CA GLN A 22 32.22 3.29 1.98
C GLN A 22 30.94 2.93 2.73
N GLY A 23 29.98 3.84 2.75
CA GLY A 23 28.66 3.58 3.33
C GLY A 23 28.02 2.39 2.62
N VAL A 24 28.02 1.23 3.26
CA VAL A 24 27.29 0.06 2.79
C VAL A 24 25.81 0.36 3.02
N ILE A 25 25.08 0.63 1.93
CA ILE A 25 23.61 0.71 1.99
C ILE A 25 23.13 -0.71 2.31
N GLN A 26 22.78 -0.95 3.58
CA GLN A 26 22.18 -2.22 3.98
C GLN A 26 20.79 -2.34 3.33
N LYS A 27 20.63 -3.37 2.49
CA LYS A 27 19.34 -3.73 1.92
C LYS A 27 18.38 -4.14 3.03
N LYS A 28 17.14 -3.67 2.94
CA LYS A 28 16.06 -4.03 3.86
C LYS A 28 15.56 -5.43 3.56
N THR A 29 15.08 -6.16 4.56
CA THR A 29 14.50 -7.49 4.36
C THR A 29 13.02 -7.38 4.00
N LEU A 30 12.57 -8.20 3.05
CA LEU A 30 11.17 -8.23 2.62
C LEU A 30 10.67 -9.67 2.49
N ALA A 31 9.53 -9.95 3.09
CA ALA A 31 8.79 -11.20 2.88
C ALA A 31 7.60 -10.96 1.94
N VAL A 32 7.36 -11.91 1.03
CA VAL A 32 6.10 -11.99 0.28
C VAL A 32 5.40 -13.24 0.79
N LEU A 33 4.35 -13.04 1.59
CA LEU A 33 3.52 -14.15 2.07
C LEU A 33 2.79 -14.81 0.91
N GLU A 34 2.41 -16.07 1.11
CA GLU A 34 1.61 -16.78 0.13
C GLU A 34 0.26 -16.11 -0.02
N PHE A 35 -0.05 -15.70 -1.25
CA PHE A 35 -1.28 -15.02 -1.55
C PHE A 35 -2.46 -15.97 -1.29
N ASP A 36 -3.50 -15.41 -0.72
CA ASP A 36 -4.73 -16.14 -0.41
C ASP A 36 -5.61 -16.30 -1.66
N GLY A 37 -6.22 -17.46 -1.83
CA GLY A 37 -6.94 -17.83 -3.05
C GLY A 37 -8.38 -18.19 -2.76
N THR A 38 -9.32 -17.66 -3.55
CA THR A 38 -10.71 -18.16 -3.57
C THR A 38 -11.14 -18.42 -5.00
N GLY A 39 -11.61 -19.64 -5.29
CA GLY A 39 -11.95 -20.03 -6.66
C GLY A 39 -10.73 -20.24 -7.58
N VAL A 40 -9.52 -20.29 -7.01
CA VAL A 40 -8.24 -20.49 -7.71
C VAL A 40 -7.48 -21.64 -7.03
N PRO A 41 -6.88 -22.59 -7.79
CA PRO A 41 -6.13 -23.70 -7.18
C PRO A 41 -4.89 -23.24 -6.40
N ASP A 42 -4.56 -23.95 -5.32
CA ASP A 42 -3.42 -23.63 -4.44
C ASP A 42 -2.08 -23.57 -5.18
N GLN A 43 -1.85 -24.48 -6.12
CA GLN A 43 -0.62 -24.48 -6.93
C GLN A 43 -0.52 -23.18 -7.75
N THR A 44 -1.64 -22.72 -8.32
CA THR A 44 -1.69 -21.46 -9.06
C THR A 44 -1.42 -20.28 -8.14
N MET A 45 -1.88 -20.29 -6.89
CA MET A 45 -1.59 -19.23 -5.92
C MET A 45 -0.11 -19.17 -5.53
N GLN A 46 0.56 -20.32 -5.45
CA GLN A 46 2.01 -20.38 -5.27
C GLN A 46 2.74 -19.75 -6.47
N ASP A 47 2.30 -20.05 -7.69
CA ASP A 47 2.87 -19.48 -8.91
C ASP A 47 2.64 -17.96 -9.00
N VAL A 48 1.44 -17.48 -8.60
CA VAL A 48 1.10 -16.06 -8.50
C VAL A 48 2.02 -15.35 -7.49
N THR A 49 2.24 -15.97 -6.32
CA THR A 49 3.10 -15.43 -5.27
C THR A 49 4.55 -15.33 -5.73
N ASP A 50 5.08 -16.41 -6.33
CA ASP A 50 6.44 -16.43 -6.87
C ASP A 50 6.63 -15.41 -7.97
N ARG A 51 5.62 -15.27 -8.84
CA ARG A 51 5.62 -14.26 -9.89
C ARG A 51 5.65 -12.86 -9.30
N PHE A 52 4.81 -12.57 -8.29
CA PHE A 52 4.79 -11.29 -7.60
C PHE A 52 6.16 -10.97 -6.99
N ALA A 53 6.73 -11.90 -6.22
CA ALA A 53 8.03 -11.73 -5.56
C ALA A 53 9.15 -11.46 -6.57
N LYS A 54 9.16 -12.18 -7.69
CA LYS A 54 10.12 -11.97 -8.78
C LYS A 54 9.99 -10.58 -9.40
N GLU A 55 8.77 -10.16 -9.76
CA GLU A 55 8.54 -8.85 -10.38
C GLU A 55 8.88 -7.72 -9.40
N TYR A 56 8.42 -7.80 -8.14
CA TYR A 56 8.73 -6.80 -7.11
C TYR A 56 10.24 -6.69 -6.88
N GLY A 57 10.92 -7.83 -6.73
CA GLY A 57 12.38 -7.88 -6.58
C GLY A 57 13.12 -7.28 -7.78
N SER A 58 12.58 -7.38 -8.99
CA SER A 58 13.17 -6.76 -10.18
C SER A 58 13.09 -5.22 -10.13
N PHE A 59 12.01 -4.65 -9.59
CA PHE A 59 11.83 -3.19 -9.45
C PHE A 59 12.62 -2.58 -8.29
N LYS A 60 12.96 -3.39 -7.28
CA LYS A 60 13.60 -2.93 -6.02
C LYS A 60 14.88 -3.68 -5.65
N LYS A 61 15.58 -4.23 -6.65
CA LYS A 61 16.76 -5.09 -6.49
C LYS A 61 17.84 -4.51 -5.56
N ASP A 62 18.01 -3.19 -5.56
CA ASP A 62 19.04 -2.50 -4.78
C ASP A 62 18.57 -2.05 -3.39
N GLN A 63 17.26 -2.14 -3.11
CA GLN A 63 16.65 -1.69 -1.84
C GLN A 63 16.30 -2.86 -0.93
N PHE A 64 15.93 -4.02 -1.50
CA PHE A 64 15.46 -5.17 -0.73
C PHE A 64 16.23 -6.46 -0.98
N THR A 65 16.32 -7.24 0.08
CA THR A 65 16.61 -8.67 0.06
C THR A 65 15.30 -9.41 0.33
N ILE A 66 14.75 -10.07 -0.69
CA ILE A 66 13.53 -10.88 -0.54
C ILE A 66 13.91 -12.23 0.07
N ILE A 67 13.27 -12.59 1.18
CA ILE A 67 13.53 -13.87 1.86
C ILE A 67 13.01 -15.05 1.04
N ASN A 68 13.65 -16.21 1.19
CA ASN A 68 13.26 -17.41 0.44
C ASN A 68 11.94 -18.00 0.97
N ARG A 69 11.04 -18.40 0.06
CA ARG A 69 9.74 -19.00 0.41
C ARG A 69 9.85 -20.24 1.31
N ALA A 70 10.78 -21.15 1.04
CA ALA A 70 10.94 -22.36 1.84
C ALA A 70 11.42 -22.04 3.27
N GLN A 71 12.34 -21.07 3.40
CA GLN A 71 12.77 -20.56 4.70
C GLN A 71 11.60 -19.92 5.46
N MET A 72 10.83 -19.07 4.78
CA MET A 72 9.64 -18.43 5.34
C MET A 72 8.62 -19.46 5.86
N ARG A 73 8.28 -20.47 5.06
CA ARG A 73 7.37 -21.56 5.47
C ARG A 73 7.85 -22.25 6.74
N LYS A 74 9.13 -22.62 6.77
CA LYS A 74 9.73 -23.31 7.91
C LYS A 74 9.62 -22.48 9.18
N THR A 75 10.02 -21.20 9.13
CA THR A 75 9.97 -20.31 10.29
C THR A 75 8.54 -20.09 10.79
N LEU A 76 7.57 -19.86 9.90
CA LEU A 76 6.17 -19.71 10.32
C LEU A 76 5.60 -20.98 10.96
N GLN A 77 5.93 -22.15 10.41
CA GLN A 77 5.53 -23.45 10.98
C GLN A 77 6.12 -23.68 12.37
N GLU A 78 7.41 -23.36 12.56
CA GLU A 78 8.08 -23.48 13.87
C GLU A 78 7.45 -22.57 14.92
N GLN A 79 6.88 -21.43 14.51
CA GLN A 79 6.16 -20.49 15.39
C GLN A 79 4.66 -20.81 15.51
N ASN A 80 4.19 -21.95 14.98
CA ASN A 80 2.76 -22.33 14.93
C ASN A 80 1.86 -21.28 14.24
N LEU A 81 2.42 -20.49 13.33
CA LEU A 81 1.68 -19.51 12.54
C LEU A 81 1.17 -20.12 11.24
N ARG A 82 0.08 -19.53 10.72
CA ARG A 82 -0.51 -19.95 9.45
C ARG A 82 0.42 -19.55 8.30
N VAL A 83 0.73 -20.52 7.45
CA VAL A 83 1.44 -20.29 6.18
C VAL A 83 0.51 -19.76 5.08
N TYR A 84 -0.76 -20.16 5.14
CA TYR A 84 -1.81 -19.85 4.16
C TYR A 84 -2.95 -19.06 4.80
N GLY A 85 -3.75 -18.36 4.00
CA GLY A 85 -4.90 -17.60 4.48
C GLY A 85 -4.53 -16.35 5.29
N CYS A 86 -3.33 -15.82 5.08
CA CYS A 86 -2.81 -14.63 5.76
C CYS A 86 -2.90 -13.40 4.85
N SER A 87 -4.12 -12.93 4.61
CA SER A 87 -4.43 -11.80 3.72
C SER A 87 -4.86 -10.53 4.46
N SER A 88 -4.96 -10.57 5.79
CA SER A 88 -5.29 -9.42 6.63
C SER A 88 -4.06 -8.66 7.10
N PHE A 89 -4.22 -7.36 7.37
CA PHE A 89 -3.16 -6.51 7.88
C PHE A 89 -2.55 -7.05 9.19
N ASN A 90 -3.38 -7.42 10.16
CA ASN A 90 -2.91 -7.93 11.45
C ASN A 90 -2.15 -9.25 11.31
N CYS A 91 -2.63 -10.15 10.45
CA CYS A 91 -1.92 -11.40 10.17
C CYS A 91 -0.54 -11.12 9.53
N GLY A 92 -0.48 -10.19 8.58
CA GLY A 92 0.78 -9.76 7.97
C GLY A 92 1.76 -9.20 8.99
N ILE A 93 1.31 -8.35 9.93
CA ILE A 93 2.16 -7.82 10.99
C ILE A 93 2.71 -8.92 11.90
N GLU A 94 1.87 -9.85 12.33
CA GLU A 94 2.28 -10.98 13.17
C GLU A 94 3.30 -11.88 12.45
N ALA A 95 3.02 -12.26 11.20
CA ALA A 95 3.92 -13.04 10.37
C ALA A 95 5.25 -12.30 10.12
N GLY A 96 5.21 -11.00 9.85
CA GLY A 96 6.40 -10.19 9.62
C GLY A 96 7.32 -10.12 10.84
N LYS A 97 6.73 -9.99 12.04
CA LYS A 97 7.47 -10.04 13.31
C LYS A 97 8.10 -11.41 13.54
N ALA A 98 7.36 -12.49 13.29
CA ALA A 98 7.86 -13.85 13.45
C ALA A 98 8.99 -14.20 12.46
N LEU A 99 8.96 -13.60 11.26
CA LEU A 99 9.98 -13.76 10.22
C LEU A 99 11.18 -12.82 10.40
N ASP A 100 11.14 -11.88 11.35
CA ASP A 100 12.14 -10.83 11.55
C ASP A 100 12.48 -10.05 10.27
N VAL A 101 11.44 -9.58 9.56
CA VAL A 101 11.58 -8.79 8.32
C VAL A 101 11.20 -7.33 8.51
N ASP A 102 11.90 -6.43 7.82
CA ASP A 102 11.58 -4.99 7.83
C ASP A 102 10.20 -4.72 7.18
N TYR A 103 9.90 -5.41 6.08
CA TYR A 103 8.68 -5.24 5.30
C TYR A 103 8.04 -6.58 4.95
N ILE A 104 6.71 -6.56 4.80
CA ILE A 104 5.95 -7.72 4.38
C ILE A 104 4.92 -7.35 3.32
N VAL A 105 4.75 -8.23 2.33
CA VAL A 105 3.69 -8.16 1.34
C VAL A 105 2.68 -9.26 1.61
N ILE A 106 1.42 -8.86 1.70
CA ILE A 106 0.26 -9.75 1.71
C ILE A 106 -0.56 -9.53 0.43
N GLY A 107 -1.33 -10.53 0.03
CA GLY A 107 -2.18 -10.41 -1.15
C GLY A 107 -3.22 -11.52 -1.24
N SER A 108 -4.15 -11.33 -2.17
CA SER A 108 -5.20 -12.31 -2.45
C SER A 108 -5.63 -12.25 -3.92
N LEU A 109 -6.00 -13.40 -4.47
CA LEU A 109 -6.63 -13.52 -5.79
C LEU A 109 -7.96 -14.28 -5.64
N ILE A 110 -9.05 -13.61 -5.97
CA ILE A 110 -10.40 -14.18 -5.92
C ILE A 110 -10.90 -14.33 -7.34
N LYS A 111 -11.51 -15.47 -7.66
CA LYS A 111 -12.18 -15.73 -8.94
C LYS A 111 -13.66 -16.00 -8.71
N ASN A 112 -14.50 -15.20 -9.35
CA ASN A 112 -15.95 -15.35 -9.37
C ASN A 112 -16.42 -15.45 -10.83
N GLY A 113 -16.70 -16.68 -11.28
CA GLY A 113 -17.03 -16.94 -12.69
C GLY A 113 -15.88 -16.55 -13.63
N PRO A 114 -16.08 -15.65 -14.60
CA PRO A 114 -15.03 -15.19 -15.52
C PRO A 114 -14.20 -14.02 -14.98
N VAL A 115 -14.53 -13.50 -13.79
CA VAL A 115 -13.95 -12.27 -13.23
C VAL A 115 -13.00 -12.59 -12.09
N TYR A 116 -11.89 -11.86 -12.04
CA TYR A 116 -10.93 -11.91 -10.94
C TYR A 116 -10.82 -10.57 -10.21
N SER A 117 -10.48 -10.67 -8.93
CA SER A 117 -10.09 -9.56 -8.05
C SER A 117 -8.71 -9.85 -7.46
N LEU A 118 -7.75 -8.96 -7.70
CA LEU A 118 -6.39 -9.05 -7.18
C LEU A 118 -6.14 -7.92 -6.18
N LYS A 119 -5.81 -8.29 -4.94
CA LYS A 119 -5.42 -7.34 -3.90
C LYS A 119 -4.00 -7.62 -3.44
N SER A 120 -3.23 -6.58 -3.16
CA SER A 120 -1.90 -6.71 -2.58
C SER A 120 -1.56 -5.50 -1.73
N GLN A 121 -0.73 -5.68 -0.70
CA GLN A 121 -0.42 -4.64 0.26
C GLN A 121 1.00 -4.81 0.78
N LEU A 122 1.78 -3.74 0.73
CA LEU A 122 3.12 -3.63 1.31
C LEU A 122 3.01 -2.95 2.67
N ILE A 123 3.59 -3.58 3.68
CA ILE A 123 3.48 -3.16 5.09
C ILE A 123 4.90 -3.00 5.66
N ASP A 124 5.11 -1.90 6.36
CA ASP A 124 6.25 -1.70 7.27
C ASP A 124 5.92 -2.38 8.60
N VAL A 125 6.64 -3.46 8.91
CA VAL A 125 6.37 -4.32 10.06
C VAL A 125 6.65 -3.59 11.36
N LYS A 126 7.73 -2.80 11.40
CA LYS A 126 8.16 -2.09 12.60
C LYS A 126 7.19 -0.98 12.96
N ARG A 127 6.77 -0.18 11.97
CA ARG A 127 5.85 0.94 12.17
C ARG A 127 4.38 0.51 12.19
N SER A 128 4.09 -0.77 11.92
CA SER A 128 2.72 -1.26 11.73
C SER A 128 1.92 -0.36 10.79
N LYS A 129 2.50 -0.06 9.62
CA LYS A 129 1.93 0.90 8.68
C LYS A 129 1.86 0.33 7.26
N THR A 130 0.77 0.59 6.57
CA THR A 130 0.66 0.34 5.14
C THR A 130 1.49 1.36 4.36
N ILE A 131 2.41 0.87 3.53
CA ILE A 131 3.24 1.72 2.66
C ILE A 131 2.57 1.91 1.29
N SER A 132 1.91 0.86 0.79
CA SER A 132 1.19 0.89 -0.47
C SER A 132 0.20 -0.27 -0.53
N ARG A 133 -0.93 -0.07 -1.21
CA ARG A 133 -1.92 -1.11 -1.48
C ARG A 133 -2.37 -1.02 -2.93
N ALA A 134 -2.56 -2.15 -3.57
CA ALA A 134 -3.18 -2.24 -4.89
C ALA A 134 -4.44 -3.08 -4.78
N ASP A 135 -5.54 -2.57 -5.31
CA ASP A 135 -6.83 -3.23 -5.37
C ASP A 135 -7.34 -3.16 -6.82
N TYR A 136 -7.38 -4.31 -7.49
CA TYR A 136 -7.82 -4.44 -8.88
C TYR A 136 -8.99 -5.41 -8.94
N ASP A 137 -10.18 -4.87 -9.19
CA ASP A 137 -11.41 -5.63 -9.37
C ASP A 137 -11.80 -5.71 -10.86
N ASN A 138 -12.79 -6.56 -11.17
CA ASN A 138 -13.38 -6.69 -12.51
C ASN A 138 -12.37 -7.09 -13.61
N ILE A 139 -11.34 -7.85 -13.25
CA ILE A 139 -10.33 -8.33 -14.19
C ILE A 139 -10.92 -9.50 -15.01
N ILE A 140 -11.03 -9.32 -16.32
CA ILE A 140 -11.49 -10.36 -17.24
C ILE A 140 -10.31 -10.92 -18.02
N GLY A 141 -10.16 -12.24 -18.01
CA GLY A 141 -9.13 -12.94 -18.76
C GLY A 141 -8.84 -14.33 -18.21
N ASP A 142 -7.91 -15.02 -18.87
CA ASP A 142 -7.35 -16.26 -18.35
C ASP A 142 -6.31 -15.98 -17.25
N ILE A 143 -5.97 -17.04 -16.50
CA ILE A 143 -5.00 -16.96 -15.41
C ILE A 143 -3.59 -16.59 -15.90
N ILE A 144 -3.25 -16.90 -17.15
CA ILE A 144 -1.93 -16.60 -17.73
C ILE A 144 -1.80 -15.09 -17.96
N SER A 145 -2.84 -14.45 -18.47
CA SER A 145 -2.95 -12.99 -18.63
C SER A 145 -2.85 -12.29 -17.28
N ILE A 146 -3.55 -12.81 -16.26
CA ILE A 146 -3.51 -12.26 -14.89
C ILE A 146 -2.10 -12.34 -14.31
N MET A 147 -1.45 -13.50 -14.39
CA MET A 147 -0.08 -13.67 -13.90
C MET A 147 0.94 -12.83 -14.68
N SER A 148 0.76 -12.68 -16.00
CA SER A 148 1.73 -11.97 -16.84
C SER A 148 1.59 -10.46 -16.79
N LYS A 149 0.37 -9.93 -16.64
CA LYS A 149 0.06 -8.50 -16.71
C LYS A 149 -0.32 -7.94 -15.35
N GLU A 150 -1.38 -8.45 -14.74
CA GLU A 150 -1.98 -7.84 -13.55
C GLU A 150 -1.11 -8.02 -12.30
N VAL A 151 -0.53 -9.21 -12.11
CA VAL A 151 0.43 -9.45 -11.01
C VAL A 151 1.67 -8.56 -11.15
N LYS A 152 2.19 -8.42 -12.38
CA LYS A 152 3.32 -7.53 -12.66
C LYS A 152 2.97 -6.07 -12.39
N LYS A 153 1.78 -5.63 -12.80
CA LYS A 153 1.25 -4.28 -12.57
C LYS A 153 1.10 -4.00 -11.07
N ALA A 154 0.57 -4.94 -10.30
CA ALA A 154 0.46 -4.84 -8.84
C ALA A 154 1.84 -4.70 -8.18
N ALA A 155 2.80 -5.54 -8.56
CA ALA A 155 4.17 -5.47 -8.05
C ALA A 155 4.84 -4.13 -8.38
N ALA A 156 4.68 -3.64 -9.62
CA ALA A 156 5.19 -2.34 -10.04
C ALA A 156 4.55 -1.18 -9.26
N TYR A 157 3.24 -1.26 -9.01
CA TYR A 157 2.51 -0.26 -8.23
C TYR A 157 3.04 -0.18 -6.80
N LEU A 158 3.14 -1.32 -6.08
CA LEU A 158 3.70 -1.33 -4.73
C LEU A 158 5.17 -0.84 -4.71
N ALA A 159 5.95 -1.18 -5.74
CA ALA A 159 7.33 -0.70 -5.86
C ALA A 159 7.42 0.81 -6.18
N SER A 160 6.39 1.44 -6.72
CA SER A 160 6.42 2.89 -6.99
C SER A 160 6.39 3.74 -5.71
N ALA A 161 5.97 3.14 -4.58
CA ALA A 161 5.92 3.83 -3.30
C ALA A 161 7.32 4.25 -2.83
N LYS A 162 7.41 5.46 -2.30
CA LYS A 162 8.62 5.99 -1.67
C LYS A 162 8.72 5.42 -0.26
N ILE A 163 9.76 4.64 -0.01
CA ILE A 163 10.05 4.11 1.32
C ILE A 163 10.85 5.17 2.06
N GLU A 164 10.30 5.70 3.15
CA GLU A 164 10.99 6.66 4.01
C GLU A 164 12.03 5.93 4.85
N VAL A 165 13.28 6.01 4.39
CA VAL A 165 14.46 5.60 5.17
C VAL A 165 14.70 6.70 6.21
N GLU A 166 14.14 6.54 7.42
CA GLU A 166 14.41 7.49 8.50
C GLU A 166 15.62 7.07 9.31
N PHE A 167 16.54 8.03 9.47
CA PHE A 167 17.42 8.09 10.61
C PHE A 167 16.57 8.34 11.86
N VAL A 168 16.90 7.64 12.94
CA VAL A 168 16.16 7.62 14.19
C VAL A 168 16.10 9.02 14.81
N GLU A 169 14.90 9.59 14.93
CA GLU A 169 14.56 10.53 15.99
C GLU A 169 13.10 10.31 16.44
N ASN A 170 12.87 10.52 17.74
CA ASN A 170 11.81 9.91 18.54
C ASN A 170 10.39 10.48 18.34
N LYS A 171 9.41 9.57 18.51
CA LYS A 171 8.01 9.68 18.98
C LYS A 171 7.12 10.82 18.46
N VAL A 172 5.99 10.45 17.87
CA VAL A 172 4.69 11.09 18.11
C VAL A 172 3.57 10.04 18.19
N GLU A 173 2.68 10.25 19.16
CA GLU A 173 1.46 9.52 19.54
C GLU A 173 0.47 9.26 18.38
N GLU A 174 -0.04 8.03 18.30
CA GLU A 174 -1.13 7.63 17.40
C GLU A 174 -2.47 8.18 17.90
N THR A 175 -3.14 9.00 17.08
CA THR A 175 -4.54 9.37 17.28
C THR A 175 -5.38 8.78 16.15
N GLN A 176 -6.38 7.97 16.48
CA GLN A 176 -7.30 7.34 15.53
C GLN A 176 -8.15 8.40 14.82
N ARG A 177 -8.10 8.46 13.48
CA ARG A 177 -8.78 9.48 12.65
C ARG A 177 -9.84 8.84 11.75
N LYS A 178 -11.10 9.24 11.92
CA LYS A 178 -12.24 8.78 11.11
C LYS A 178 -12.43 9.66 9.87
N LEU A 179 -12.77 9.06 8.73
CA LEU A 179 -12.96 9.72 7.41
C LEU A 179 -14.32 9.35 6.79
N ILE A 180 -15.02 10.35 6.24
CA ILE A 180 -16.23 10.15 5.43
C ILE A 180 -16.01 10.74 4.03
N ILE A 181 -16.48 10.01 3.01
CA ILE A 181 -16.45 10.41 1.60
C ILE A 181 -17.90 10.56 1.10
N LEU A 182 -18.25 11.74 0.59
CA LEU A 182 -19.60 12.04 0.09
C LEU A 182 -19.53 12.54 -1.36
N PRO A 183 -20.42 12.10 -2.26
CA PRO A 183 -20.62 12.81 -3.53
C PRO A 183 -21.18 14.20 -3.23
N VAL A 184 -20.83 15.24 -3.98
CA VAL A 184 -21.47 16.58 -3.89
C VAL A 184 -22.44 16.82 -5.04
N GLU A 185 -22.07 16.46 -6.27
CA GLU A 185 -22.96 16.58 -7.42
C GLU A 185 -22.52 15.59 -8.50
N ILE A 186 -23.52 14.99 -9.18
CA ILE A 186 -23.32 14.12 -10.34
C ILE A 186 -24.17 14.69 -11.48
N THR A 187 -23.54 15.24 -12.51
CA THR A 187 -24.24 15.66 -13.74
C THR A 187 -23.76 14.79 -14.89
N LEU A 188 -24.67 13.99 -15.46
CA LEU A 188 -24.41 13.06 -16.56
C LEU A 188 -25.34 13.41 -17.73
N ASP A 189 -24.82 13.39 -18.96
CA ASP A 189 -25.66 13.59 -20.14
C ASP A 189 -26.55 12.36 -20.43
N GLN A 190 -27.65 12.55 -21.16
CA GLN A 190 -28.63 11.49 -21.43
C GLN A 190 -28.11 10.35 -22.32
N SER A 191 -26.90 10.47 -22.91
CA SER A 191 -26.35 9.46 -23.83
C SER A 191 -25.53 8.39 -23.11
N PHE A 192 -25.14 8.63 -21.86
CA PHE A 192 -24.30 7.75 -21.08
C PHE A 192 -25.11 7.14 -19.93
N GLU A 193 -25.19 5.81 -19.85
CA GLU A 193 -26.04 5.09 -18.89
C GLU A 193 -25.74 5.51 -17.43
N GLN A 194 -26.57 6.43 -16.92
CA GLN A 194 -26.38 7.12 -15.65
C GLN A 194 -26.31 6.15 -14.46
N GLU A 195 -27.10 5.08 -14.49
CA GLU A 195 -27.09 4.02 -13.46
C GLU A 195 -25.79 3.21 -13.46
N LYS A 196 -25.23 2.94 -14.64
CA LYS A 196 -24.00 2.15 -14.79
C LYS A 196 -22.79 2.93 -14.32
N ILE A 197 -22.71 4.23 -14.65
CA ILE A 197 -21.68 5.12 -14.08
C ILE A 197 -21.85 5.22 -12.57
N THR A 198 -23.05 5.47 -12.06
CA THR A 198 -23.28 5.62 -10.61
C THR A 198 -22.83 4.36 -9.85
N SER A 199 -23.09 3.17 -10.39
CA SER A 199 -22.59 1.90 -9.86
C SER A 199 -21.06 1.81 -9.90
N LEU A 200 -20.44 2.07 -11.05
CA LEU A 200 -18.97 2.02 -11.22
C LEU A 200 -18.24 3.06 -10.36
N MET A 201 -18.84 4.22 -10.14
CA MET A 201 -18.29 5.28 -9.30
C MET A 201 -18.32 4.90 -7.82
N ASN A 202 -19.42 4.31 -7.36
CA ASN A 202 -19.51 3.77 -6.01
C ASN A 202 -18.46 2.66 -5.77
N GLU A 203 -18.08 1.91 -6.82
CA GLU A 203 -16.93 1.00 -6.77
C GLU A 203 -15.59 1.74 -6.75
N TRP A 204 -15.38 2.78 -7.57
CA TRP A 204 -14.13 3.56 -7.58
C TRP A 204 -13.84 4.29 -6.27
N ILE A 205 -14.88 4.76 -5.57
CA ILE A 205 -14.76 5.42 -4.25
C ILE A 205 -14.40 4.41 -3.15
N ARG A 206 -14.67 3.11 -3.35
CA ARG A 206 -14.17 2.05 -2.46
C ARG A 206 -12.67 1.83 -2.61
N GLY A 207 -12.07 2.32 -3.70
CA GLY A 207 -10.63 2.35 -3.92
C GLY A 207 -9.84 3.16 -2.87
N GLU A 208 -8.52 3.10 -2.96
CA GLU A 208 -7.62 3.77 -2.03
C GLU A 208 -7.59 5.29 -2.25
N VAL A 209 -7.75 6.06 -1.17
CA VAL A 209 -7.54 7.52 -1.17
C VAL A 209 -6.08 7.76 -0.83
N THR A 210 -5.23 7.98 -1.83
CA THR A 210 -3.83 8.37 -1.61
C THR A 210 -3.73 9.89 -1.44
N PHE A 211 -3.44 10.36 -0.22
CA PHE A 211 -3.22 11.79 0.03
C PHE A 211 -1.80 12.22 -0.36
N SER A 212 -1.68 13.39 -1.00
CA SER A 212 -0.37 13.99 -1.27
C SER A 212 0.28 14.50 0.02
N LYS A 213 1.62 14.45 0.11
CA LYS A 213 2.43 14.91 1.26
C LYS A 213 2.12 16.34 1.75
N LYS A 214 1.47 17.19 0.95
CA LYS A 214 1.05 18.54 1.38
C LYS A 214 -0.09 18.54 2.41
N ALA A 215 -0.86 17.46 2.52
CA ALA A 215 -2.03 17.42 3.40
C ALA A 215 -1.69 17.07 4.87
N LYS A 216 -0.43 16.76 5.23
CA LYS A 216 -0.05 16.27 6.59
C LYS A 216 -0.94 15.12 7.10
N LEU A 217 -1.42 14.27 6.19
CA LEU A 217 -2.14 13.04 6.52
C LEU A 217 -1.22 11.88 6.12
N VAL A 218 -0.48 11.38 7.11
CA VAL A 218 0.32 10.16 7.01
C VAL A 218 -0.62 9.01 7.38
N ASP A 219 -0.67 7.92 6.59
CA ASP A 219 -1.71 6.88 6.68
C ASP A 219 -1.95 6.36 8.09
N PHE A 220 -3.09 6.74 8.66
CA PHE A 220 -3.67 6.18 9.87
C PHE A 220 -4.61 5.03 9.50
N GLU A 221 -5.07 4.26 10.48
CA GLU A 221 -6.18 3.34 10.30
C GLU A 221 -7.46 4.16 10.00
N ILE A 222 -7.73 4.36 8.71
CA ILE A 222 -8.88 5.13 8.24
C ILE A 222 -10.12 4.25 8.35
N GLU A 223 -10.92 4.46 9.40
CA GLU A 223 -12.27 3.92 9.46
C GLU A 223 -13.14 4.68 8.43
N LYS A 224 -13.45 4.01 7.31
CA LYS A 224 -14.27 4.56 6.22
C LYS A 224 -15.75 4.28 6.51
N LYS A 225 -16.55 5.34 6.64
CA LYS A 225 -18.03 5.22 6.67
C LYS A 225 -18.61 5.83 5.41
N ILE A 226 -19.15 4.99 4.52
CA ILE A 226 -19.88 5.43 3.33
C ILE A 226 -21.35 5.58 3.73
N MET A 227 -21.91 6.78 3.55
CA MET A 227 -23.33 6.99 3.83
C MET A 227 -24.18 6.46 2.66
N GLY A 228 -24.70 5.25 2.81
CA GLY A 228 -25.60 4.62 1.83
C GLY A 228 -27.08 4.95 2.00
N LYS A 229 -27.44 6.08 2.62
CA LYS A 229 -28.85 6.47 2.76
C LYS A 229 -29.38 6.98 1.43
N GLU A 230 -30.58 6.54 1.05
CA GLU A 230 -31.28 6.96 -0.19
C GLU A 230 -31.30 8.48 -0.40
N GLU A 231 -31.43 9.25 0.69
CA GLU A 231 -31.45 10.72 0.69
C GLU A 231 -30.17 11.38 0.14
N PHE A 232 -29.04 10.65 0.05
CA PHE A 232 -27.75 11.14 -0.44
C PHE A 232 -27.26 10.42 -1.71
N LYS A 233 -28.13 9.64 -2.38
CA LYS A 233 -27.78 8.85 -3.56
C LYS A 233 -27.19 9.68 -4.71
N ASN A 234 -27.57 10.96 -4.80
CA ASN A 234 -27.09 11.91 -5.82
C ASN A 234 -26.06 12.92 -5.29
N GLY A 235 -25.54 12.70 -4.07
CA GLY A 235 -24.62 13.60 -3.39
C GLY A 235 -25.26 14.56 -2.40
N VAL A 236 -24.41 15.35 -1.74
CA VAL A 236 -24.78 16.36 -0.76
C VAL A 236 -24.78 17.74 -1.42
N MET A 237 -25.90 18.45 -1.29
CA MET A 237 -26.20 19.70 -2.01
C MET A 237 -25.15 20.81 -1.87
N SER A 238 -24.25 20.75 -0.87
CA SER A 238 -23.11 21.66 -0.76
C SER A 238 -21.99 21.10 0.12
N ASN A 239 -20.79 21.66 -0.02
CA ASN A 239 -19.66 21.40 0.88
C ASN A 239 -19.98 21.71 2.35
N GLN A 240 -20.86 22.68 2.63
CA GLN A 240 -21.26 23.01 4.00
C GLN A 240 -22.12 21.91 4.62
N VAL A 241 -23.03 21.33 3.83
CA VAL A 241 -23.84 20.17 4.24
C VAL A 241 -22.94 18.96 4.51
N ALA A 242 -21.95 18.72 3.64
CA ALA A 242 -20.95 17.65 3.82
C ALA A 242 -20.20 17.76 5.16
N LYS A 243 -19.75 18.99 5.50
CA LYS A 243 -19.05 19.27 6.77
C LYS A 243 -19.94 19.03 7.99
N ASN A 244 -21.20 19.50 7.94
CA ASN A 244 -22.14 19.33 9.04
C ASN A 244 -22.45 17.84 9.29
N ILE A 245 -22.58 17.04 8.23
CA ILE A 245 -22.73 15.58 8.32
C ILE A 245 -21.50 14.95 8.97
N GLY A 246 -20.30 15.39 8.58
CA GLY A 246 -19.04 14.93 9.19
C GLY A 246 -18.99 15.21 10.70
N LEU A 247 -19.37 16.42 11.12
CA LEU A 247 -19.44 16.80 12.55
C LEU A 247 -20.44 15.93 13.33
N GLN A 248 -21.59 15.64 12.76
CA GLN A 248 -22.62 14.78 13.38
C GLN A 248 -22.21 13.31 13.51
N ASN A 249 -21.12 12.88 12.87
CA ASN A 249 -20.64 11.50 12.86
C ASN A 249 -19.25 11.35 13.52
N ASP A 250 -18.80 12.35 14.30
CA ASP A 250 -17.51 12.36 15.00
C ASP A 250 -16.31 12.12 14.06
N VAL A 251 -16.37 12.70 12.86
CA VAL A 251 -15.38 12.52 11.80
C VAL A 251 -14.36 13.65 11.87
N THR A 252 -13.09 13.34 11.61
CA THR A 252 -12.01 14.35 11.65
C THR A 252 -11.78 15.03 10.30
N HIS A 253 -12.11 14.34 9.21
CA HIS A 253 -11.87 14.79 7.84
C HIS A 253 -13.07 14.46 6.95
N VAL A 254 -13.40 15.36 6.02
CA VAL A 254 -14.45 15.15 5.03
C VAL A 254 -13.85 15.29 3.65
N ILE A 255 -14.04 14.28 2.80
CA ILE A 255 -13.77 14.37 1.37
C ILE A 255 -15.09 14.45 0.64
N THR A 256 -15.16 15.41 -0.27
CA THR A 256 -16.24 15.49 -1.24
C THR A 256 -15.69 15.33 -2.64
N TRP A 257 -16.43 14.70 -3.53
CA TRP A 257 -16.08 14.68 -4.93
C TRP A 257 -17.28 15.07 -5.81
N THR A 258 -16.98 15.67 -6.95
CA THR A 258 -17.95 16.05 -7.99
C THR A 258 -17.42 15.51 -9.31
N LEU A 259 -18.25 14.74 -10.02
CA LEU A 259 -17.97 14.33 -11.39
C LEU A 259 -18.99 14.99 -12.30
N ARG A 260 -18.50 15.78 -13.24
CA ARG A 260 -19.29 16.40 -14.28
C ARG A 260 -18.83 15.85 -15.62
N ILE A 261 -19.72 15.14 -16.31
CA ILE A 261 -19.46 14.69 -17.67
C ILE A 261 -20.50 15.35 -18.58
N THR A 262 -20.00 16.04 -19.58
CA THR A 262 -20.78 16.63 -20.67
C THR A 262 -20.30 16.04 -21.99
N LYS A 263 -21.04 16.30 -23.07
CA LYS A 263 -20.66 15.87 -24.42
C LYS A 263 -19.28 16.38 -24.88
N LEU A 264 -18.79 17.48 -24.31
CA LEU A 264 -17.56 18.15 -24.74
C LEU A 264 -16.43 18.09 -23.70
N GLU A 265 -16.78 17.96 -22.42
CA GLU A 265 -15.83 18.05 -21.32
C GLU A 265 -16.17 17.07 -20.20
N SER A 266 -15.12 16.51 -19.59
CA SER A 266 -15.22 15.78 -18.33
C SER A 266 -14.37 16.47 -17.27
N SER A 267 -14.94 16.68 -16.08
CA SER A 267 -14.22 17.21 -14.94
C SER A 267 -14.52 16.41 -13.67
N PHE A 268 -13.45 16.08 -12.95
CA PHE A 268 -13.52 15.42 -11.65
C PHE A 268 -12.86 16.34 -10.63
N ILE A 269 -13.64 16.80 -9.65
CA ILE A 269 -13.21 17.73 -8.61
C ILE A 269 -13.23 16.98 -7.29
N LEU A 270 -12.12 17.00 -6.55
CA LEU A 270 -12.01 16.44 -5.21
C LEU A 270 -11.67 17.56 -4.24
N ASN A 271 -12.50 17.73 -3.23
CA ASN A 271 -12.26 18.67 -2.13
C ASN A 271 -12.05 17.90 -0.83
N HIS A 272 -11.13 18.41 -0.02
CA HIS A 272 -10.80 17.85 1.29
C HIS A 272 -10.94 18.95 2.35
N PHE A 273 -11.57 18.62 3.46
CA PHE A 273 -11.79 19.52 4.59
C PHE A 273 -11.32 18.87 5.89
N SER A 274 -10.44 19.56 6.63
CA SER A 274 -10.30 19.33 8.07
C SER A 274 -11.50 19.97 8.76
N ILE A 275 -12.20 19.20 9.60
CA ILE A 275 -13.38 19.69 10.35
C ILE A 275 -13.16 19.65 11.87
N VAL A 276 -11.95 19.29 12.29
CA VAL A 276 -11.38 19.53 13.62
C VAL A 276 -10.51 20.79 13.57
#